data_AF-A0A6M3M9S7-F1
#
_entry.id   AF-A0A6M3M9S7-F1
#
_cell.length_a   1.000
_cell.length_b   1.000
_cell.length_c   1.000
_cell.angle_alpha   90.00
_cell.angle_beta   90.00
_cell.angle_gamma   90.00
#
_symmetry.space_group_name_H-M   'P 1'
#
loop_
_entity.id
_entity.type
_entity.pdbx_description
1 polymer ?
#
loop_
_entity_poly.entity_id
_entity_poly.type
_entity_poly.pdbx_seq_one_letter_code
_entity_poly.pdbx_strand_id
1 'polypeptide(L)'
;DVPSFVALSGKMRLFTTEDGTVISSLNLESITRVDKYAKDVFTYFAARNLLTRLLQPDESNPAVAIARENYELDKPAYFEMAKNALESIKD
;
A
#
# COMPACT_ATOMS: atom_id res chain seq x y z
N ASP A 1 2.79 24.65 -13.91
CA ASP A 1 2.56 24.27 -12.50
C ASP A 1 3.38 23.06 -12.13
N VAL A 2 3.91 23.07 -10.90
CA VAL A 2 4.60 21.91 -10.31
C VAL A 2 3.54 20.92 -9.80
N PRO A 3 3.69 19.60 -10.03
CA PRO A 3 2.81 18.60 -9.44
C PRO A 3 2.73 18.73 -7.92
N SER A 4 1.55 18.47 -7.36
CA SER A 4 1.29 18.54 -5.92
C SER A 4 0.99 17.17 -5.36
N PHE A 5 1.46 16.89 -4.15
CA PHE A 5 1.05 15.70 -3.43
C PHE A 5 -0.38 15.87 -2.91
N VAL A 6 -1.19 14.82 -3.02
CA VAL A 6 -2.57 14.79 -2.53
C VAL A 6 -2.82 13.50 -1.75
N ALA A 7 -3.51 13.62 -0.62
CA ALA A 7 -4.11 12.51 0.09
C ALA A 7 -5.53 12.28 -0.44
N LEU A 8 -5.86 11.02 -0.68
CA LEU A 8 -7.16 10.59 -1.19
C LEU A 8 -7.81 9.67 -0.17
N SER A 9 -9.10 9.88 0.10
CA SER A 9 -9.93 8.93 0.87
C SER A 9 -11.15 8.55 0.05
N GLY A 10 -11.57 7.30 0.15
CA GLY A 10 -12.73 6.82 -0.59
C GLY A 10 -12.88 5.31 -0.55
N LYS A 11 -13.85 4.81 -1.30
CA LYS A 11 -14.17 3.39 -1.39
C LYS A 11 -13.56 2.76 -2.63
N MET A 12 -12.71 1.76 -2.40
CA MET A 12 -12.13 0.96 -3.49
C MET A 12 -13.22 0.15 -4.19
N ARG A 13 -13.11 0.04 -5.52
CA ARG A 13 -13.92 -0.84 -6.36
C ARG A 13 -12.98 -1.61 -7.29
N LEU A 14 -13.22 -2.91 -7.35
CA LEU A 14 -12.57 -3.80 -8.30
C LEU A 14 -13.59 -4.13 -9.38
N PHE A 15 -13.18 -4.01 -10.65
CA PHE A 15 -13.96 -4.40 -11.80
C PHE A 15 -13.14 -5.35 -12.65
N THR A 16 -13.65 -6.55 -12.90
CA THR A 16 -13.02 -7.51 -13.80
C THR A 16 -13.68 -7.40 -15.16
N THR A 17 -12.90 -7.04 -16.17
CA THR A 17 -13.36 -7.00 -17.57
C THR A 17 -13.57 -8.41 -18.12
N GLU A 18 -14.27 -8.53 -19.24
CA GLU A 18 -14.57 -9.82 -19.88
C GLU A 18 -13.30 -10.62 -20.26
N ASP A 19 -12.19 -9.93 -20.53
CA ASP A 19 -10.88 -10.53 -20.83
C ASP A 19 -10.08 -10.94 -19.57
N GLY A 20 -10.65 -10.76 -18.38
CA GLY A 20 -10.03 -11.13 -17.10
C GLY A 20 -9.13 -10.05 -16.49
N THR A 21 -8.98 -8.88 -17.11
CA THR A 21 -8.20 -7.77 -16.53
C THR A 21 -8.91 -7.20 -15.29
N VAL A 22 -8.19 -7.09 -14.18
CA VAL A 22 -8.73 -6.48 -12.94
C VAL A 22 -8.37 -5.00 -12.91
N ILE A 23 -9.37 -4.15 -13.06
CA ILE A 23 -9.25 -2.70 -12.94
C ILE A 23 -9.60 -2.30 -11.51
N SER A 24 -8.67 -1.60 -10.86
CA SER A 24 -8.89 -0.97 -9.56
C SER A 24 -9.27 0.49 -9.73
N SER A 25 -10.38 0.91 -9.10
CA SER A 25 -10.84 2.29 -9.07
C SER A 25 -11.13 2.73 -7.64
N LEU A 26 -11.05 4.02 -7.37
CA LEU A 26 -11.35 4.61 -6.07
C LEU A 26 -12.48 5.62 -6.23
N ASN A 27 -13.63 5.35 -5.61
CA ASN A 27 -14.69 6.34 -5.48
C ASN A 27 -14.31 7.32 -4.39
N LEU A 28 -13.81 8.49 -4.79
CA LEU A 28 -13.31 9.51 -3.87
C LEU A 28 -14.44 10.12 -3.03
N GLU A 29 -14.14 10.24 -1.74
CA GLU A 29 -14.92 10.99 -0.77
C GLU A 29 -14.19 12.31 -0.43
N SER A 30 -12.85 12.31 -0.44
CA SER A 30 -12.06 13.53 -0.26
C SER A 30 -10.74 13.51 -1.04
N ILE A 31 -10.27 14.71 -1.40
CA ILE A 31 -8.95 15.00 -1.96
C ILE A 31 -8.36 16.19 -1.23
N THR A 32 -7.18 16.01 -0.63
CA THR A 32 -6.54 17.03 0.19
C THR A 32 -5.10 17.20 -0.25
N ARG A 33 -4.69 18.43 -0.58
CA ARG A 33 -3.28 18.73 -0.87
C ARG A 33 -2.45 18.55 0.39
N VAL A 34 -1.30 17.89 0.27
CA VAL A 34 -0.38 17.65 1.37
C VAL A 34 1.03 18.12 1.00
N ASP A 35 1.84 18.38 2.02
CA ASP A 35 3.25 18.70 1.84
C ASP A 35 4.12 17.43 1.75
N LYS A 36 5.42 17.61 1.51
CA LYS A 36 6.39 16.52 1.45
C LYS A 36 6.44 15.75 2.77
N TYR A 37 6.40 16.46 3.90
CA TYR A 37 6.49 15.84 5.22
C TYR A 37 5.35 14.85 5.48
N ALA A 38 4.11 15.24 5.20
CA ALA A 38 2.95 14.37 5.34
C ALA A 38 3.02 13.15 4.40
N LYS A 39 3.47 13.33 3.15
CA LYS A 39 3.74 12.21 2.22
C LYS A 39 4.78 11.26 2.79
N ASP A 40 5.87 11.78 3.36
CA ASP A 40 6.99 10.98 3.87
C ASP A 40 6.59 10.20 5.13
N VAL A 41 5.82 10.82 6.02
CA VAL A 41 5.21 10.14 7.18
C VAL A 41 4.32 8.98 6.72
N PHE A 42 3.47 9.19 5.70
CA PHE A 42 2.64 8.11 5.15
C PHE A 42 3.49 6.97 4.58
N THR A 43 4.54 7.32 3.83
CA THR A 43 5.49 6.34 3.25
C THR A 43 6.17 5.51 4.34
N TYR A 44 6.66 6.17 5.40
CA TYR A 44 7.29 5.51 6.54
C TYR A 44 6.34 4.53 7.24
N PHE A 45 5.13 4.97 7.58
CA PHE A 45 4.17 4.10 8.27
C PHE A 45 3.70 2.94 7.39
N ALA A 46 3.52 3.15 6.09
CA ALA A 46 3.20 2.08 5.16
C ALA A 46 4.31 1.02 5.11
N ALA A 47 5.57 1.44 4.94
CA ALA A 47 6.72 0.54 4.92
C ALA A 47 6.90 -0.19 6.26
N ARG A 48 6.82 0.53 7.39
CA ARG A 48 6.86 -0.08 8.73
C ARG A 48 5.77 -1.14 8.91
N ASN A 49 4.53 -0.80 8.59
CA ASN A 49 3.40 -1.72 8.78
C ASN A 49 3.50 -2.96 7.88
N LEU A 50 4.02 -2.81 6.65
CA LEU A 50 4.35 -3.95 5.78
C LEU A 50 5.39 -4.86 6.45
N LEU A 51 6.51 -4.31 6.88
CA LEU A 51 7.59 -5.06 7.53
C LEU A 51 7.12 -5.75 8.81
N THR A 52 6.32 -5.06 9.64
CA THR A 52 5.72 -5.64 10.85
C THR A 52 4.89 -6.88 10.51
N ARG A 53 4.03 -6.83 9.47
CA ARG A 53 3.21 -7.99 9.07
C ARG A 53 4.04 -9.14 8.52
N LEU A 54 5.13 -8.85 7.82
CA LEU A 54 6.02 -9.87 7.24
C LEU A 54 6.86 -10.58 8.31
N LEU A 55 7.36 -9.84 9.29
CA LEU A 55 8.25 -10.33 10.34
C LEU A 55 7.49 -10.91 11.54
N GLN A 56 6.37 -10.28 11.89
CA GLN A 56 5.57 -10.57 13.08
C GLN A 56 4.08 -10.57 12.69
N PRO A 57 3.64 -11.54 11.86
CA PRO A 57 2.23 -11.66 11.51
C PRO A 57 1.38 -11.88 12.76
N ASP A 58 0.25 -11.19 12.82
CA ASP A 58 -0.75 -11.42 13.86
C ASP A 58 -1.54 -12.67 13.53
N GLU A 59 -1.16 -13.80 14.12
CA GLU A 59 -1.81 -15.10 13.89
C GLU A 59 -3.29 -15.13 14.34
N SER A 60 -3.75 -14.16 15.15
CA SER A 60 -5.16 -14.03 15.49
C SER A 60 -5.99 -13.40 14.37
N ASN A 61 -5.33 -12.76 13.38
CA ASN A 61 -5.98 -12.14 12.25
C ASN A 61 -6.27 -13.17 11.14
N PRO A 62 -7.54 -13.44 10.79
CA PRO A 62 -7.91 -14.40 9.75
C PRO A 62 -7.27 -14.12 8.39
N ALA A 63 -6.94 -12.85 8.11
CA ALA A 63 -6.30 -12.47 6.86
C ALA A 63 -4.91 -13.10 6.68
N VAL A 64 -4.21 -13.45 7.77
CA VAL A 64 -2.89 -14.12 7.68
C VAL A 64 -3.03 -15.52 7.13
N ALA A 65 -4.03 -16.29 7.60
CA ALA A 65 -4.30 -17.63 7.09
C ALA A 65 -4.72 -17.57 5.61
N ILE A 66 -5.68 -16.70 5.28
CA ILE A 66 -6.15 -16.48 3.91
C ILE A 66 -4.98 -16.08 2.99
N ALA A 67 -4.07 -15.21 3.47
CA ALA A 67 -2.92 -14.77 2.70
C ALA A 67 -1.99 -15.95 2.35
N ARG A 68 -1.73 -16.85 3.30
CA ARG A 68 -0.87 -18.03 3.08
C ARG A 68 -1.50 -19.07 2.15
N GLU A 69 -2.82 -19.22 2.22
CA GLU A 69 -3.55 -20.19 1.39
C GLU A 69 -3.74 -19.71 -0.05
N ASN A 70 -3.97 -18.40 -0.25
CA ASN A 70 -4.40 -17.86 -1.54
C ASN A 70 -3.30 -17.08 -2.28
N TYR A 71 -2.18 -16.77 -1.64
CA TYR A 71 -1.12 -15.94 -2.24
C TYR A 71 0.25 -16.57 -2.03
N GLU A 72 1.05 -16.59 -3.11
CA GLU A 72 2.48 -16.88 -3.03
C GLU A 72 3.23 -15.63 -2.54
N LEU A 73 3.71 -15.67 -1.30
CA LEU A 73 4.40 -14.54 -0.68
C LEU A 73 5.89 -14.52 -1.03
N ASP A 74 6.28 -13.69 -1.99
CA ASP A 74 7.68 -13.34 -2.23
C ASP A 74 8.16 -12.31 -1.18
N LYS A 75 8.58 -12.81 -0.02
CA LYS A 75 9.07 -11.95 1.07
C LYS A 75 10.26 -11.08 0.63
N PRO A 76 11.31 -11.60 -0.04
CA PRO A 76 12.39 -10.77 -0.56
C PRO A 76 11.91 -9.58 -1.39
N ALA A 77 10.98 -9.78 -2.33
CA ALA A 77 10.44 -8.68 -3.13
C ALA A 77 9.77 -7.59 -2.27
N TYR A 78 8.98 -7.98 -1.27
CA TYR A 78 8.36 -7.01 -0.37
C TYR A 78 9.37 -6.29 0.54
N PHE A 79 10.45 -6.94 0.96
CA PHE A 79 11.53 -6.29 1.70
C PHE A 79 12.23 -5.23 0.85
N GLU A 80 12.55 -5.55 -0.41
CA GLU A 80 13.13 -4.59 -1.35
C GLU A 80 12.19 -3.41 -1.62
N MET A 81 10.89 -3.66 -1.79
CA MET A 81 9.89 -2.60 -1.92
C MET A 81 9.88 -1.66 -0.71
N ALA A 82 9.89 -2.21 0.51
CA ALA A 82 9.90 -1.42 1.73
C ALA A 82 11.20 -0.61 1.89
N LYS A 83 12.35 -1.22 1.55
CA LYS A 83 13.65 -0.55 1.54
C LYS A 83 13.66 0.62 0.57
N ASN A 84 13.26 0.42 -0.68
CA ASN A 84 13.21 1.47 -1.70
C ASN A 84 12.29 2.62 -1.28
N ALA A 85 11.13 2.31 -0.69
CA ALA A 85 10.21 3.32 -0.17
C ALA A 85 10.84 4.17 0.96
N LEU A 86 11.56 3.53 1.89
CA LEU A 86 12.25 4.23 2.98
C LEU A 86 13.45 5.04 2.50
N GLU A 87 14.19 4.55 1.50
CA GLU A 87 15.29 5.29 0.87
C GLU A 87 14.77 6.56 0.17
N SER A 88 13.60 6.50 -0.48
CA SER A 88 12.98 7.65 -1.15
C SER A 88 12.52 8.80 -0.25
N ILE A 89 12.54 8.61 1.08
CA ILE A 89 12.21 9.69 2.05
C ILE A 89 13.42 10.61 2.26
N LYS A 90 14.64 10.08 2.10
CA LYS A 90 15.88 10.83 2.31
C LYS A 90 16.17 11.83 1.19
N ASP A 91 15.62 11.55 0.00
CA ASP A 91 15.65 12.42 -1.17
C ASP A 91 14.52 13.47 -1.11
#